data_AF-A0A7C0VPE3-F1
#
_entry.id   AF-A0A7C0VPE3-F1
#
_cell.length_a   1.000
_cell.length_b   1.000
_cell.length_c   1.000
_cell.angle_alpha   90.00
_cell.angle_beta   90.00
_cell.angle_gamma   90.00
#
_symmetry.space_group_name_H-M   'P 1'
#
loop_
_entity.id
_entity.type
_entity.pdbx_description
1 polymer ?
#
loop_
_entity_poly.entity_id
_entity_poly.type
_entity_poly.pdbx_seq_one_letter_code
_entity_poly.pdbx_strand_id
1 'polypeptide(L)'
;MYDDCLNCHPAHAPQEIEYPATVSDEQCADCHKGASIALAQGNTRHSSLKCTYCHTTHEQIPKCTDCHAPHAQNMTYDDCIGCHPAHNPVDMKFSSDIPREDCAACHKEIDSELRGSNTKHNDLNCVYCHPEHRYLPTCESCHGLPHKNVYDVHEDYPDCSQCHIAPHDVHNIVFTRR
;
A
#
# COMPACT_ATOMS: atom_id res chain seq x y z
N MET A 1 30.21 -28.82 -0.77
CA MET A 1 28.92 -29.09 -0.11
C MET A 1 27.81 -28.97 -1.15
N TYR A 2 27.80 -29.84 -2.15
CA TYR A 2 26.74 -29.90 -3.18
C TYR A 2 25.73 -31.02 -2.89
N ASP A 3 26.09 -31.98 -2.03
CA ASP A 3 25.26 -33.14 -1.71
C ASP A 3 24.01 -32.77 -0.87
N ASP A 4 24.05 -31.65 -0.13
CA ASP A 4 22.90 -31.22 0.69
C ASP A 4 21.69 -30.76 -0.13
N CYS A 5 21.89 -30.27 -1.35
CA CYS A 5 20.80 -29.82 -2.22
C CYS A 5 20.05 -31.01 -2.83
N LEU A 6 20.78 -32.08 -3.18
CA LEU A 6 20.23 -33.30 -3.79
C LEU A 6 19.46 -34.17 -2.80
N ASN A 7 19.66 -33.96 -1.49
CA ASN A 7 18.93 -34.67 -0.45
C ASN A 7 17.43 -34.34 -0.44
N CYS A 8 17.07 -33.17 -0.95
CA CYS A 8 15.68 -32.75 -1.04
C CYS A 8 15.17 -32.86 -2.48
N HIS A 9 15.89 -32.34 -3.49
CA HIS A 9 15.40 -32.29 -4.87
C HIS A 9 16.43 -32.62 -5.96
N PRO A 10 16.01 -33.05 -7.16
CA PRO A 10 16.90 -33.16 -8.31
C PRO A 10 17.50 -31.79 -8.67
N ALA A 11 18.76 -31.75 -9.07
CA ALA A 11 19.42 -30.50 -9.44
C ALA A 11 18.59 -29.71 -10.47
N HIS A 12 18.41 -28.41 -10.23
CA HIS A 12 17.61 -27.48 -11.06
C HIS A 12 16.13 -27.85 -11.25
N ALA A 13 15.56 -28.77 -10.46
CA ALA A 13 14.12 -29.07 -10.45
C ALA A 13 13.50 -29.00 -9.02
N PRO A 14 13.65 -27.88 -8.29
CA PRO A 14 13.11 -27.74 -6.93
C PRO A 14 11.56 -27.68 -6.89
N GLN A 15 10.90 -27.41 -8.01
CA GLN A 15 9.45 -27.20 -8.09
C GLN A 15 8.60 -28.49 -7.94
N GLU A 16 9.20 -29.67 -8.05
CA GLU A 16 8.45 -30.95 -8.07
C GLU A 16 8.28 -31.58 -6.67
N ILE A 17 8.36 -30.78 -5.59
CA ILE A 17 8.46 -31.30 -4.22
C ILE A 17 7.47 -30.66 -3.25
N GLU A 18 6.84 -31.52 -2.45
CA GLU A 18 6.13 -31.13 -1.23
C GLU A 18 7.11 -31.04 -0.06
N TYR A 19 7.14 -29.91 0.65
CA TYR A 19 8.07 -29.73 1.77
C TYR A 19 7.46 -30.25 3.08
N PRO A 20 8.09 -31.24 3.74
CA PRO A 20 7.68 -31.61 5.08
C PRO A 20 7.97 -30.45 6.06
N ALA A 21 7.17 -30.33 7.11
CA ALA A 21 7.30 -29.28 8.14
C ALA A 21 8.68 -29.27 8.88
N THR A 22 9.52 -30.27 8.61
CA THR A 22 10.89 -30.42 9.12
C THR A 22 11.92 -29.60 8.35
N VAL A 23 11.61 -29.09 7.15
CA VAL A 23 12.51 -28.20 6.39
C VAL A 23 12.73 -26.90 7.17
N SER A 24 13.98 -26.44 7.21
CA SER A 24 14.36 -25.22 7.95
C SER A 24 14.26 -23.97 7.09
N ASP A 25 14.02 -22.82 7.72
CA ASP A 25 13.90 -21.54 7.03
C ASP A 25 15.25 -21.10 6.42
N GLU A 26 16.37 -21.54 6.99
CA GLU A 26 17.72 -21.30 6.45
C GLU A 26 17.91 -21.95 5.08
N GLN A 27 17.36 -23.16 4.89
CA GLN A 27 17.42 -23.85 3.58
C GLN A 27 16.59 -23.10 2.53
N CYS A 28 15.46 -22.50 2.92
CA CYS A 28 14.71 -21.61 2.03
C CYS A 28 15.51 -20.33 1.72
N ALA A 29 16.22 -19.77 2.71
CA ALA A 29 16.99 -18.54 2.58
C ALA A 29 18.21 -18.67 1.63
N ASP A 30 18.73 -19.88 1.41
CA ASP A 30 19.82 -20.13 0.46
C ASP A 30 19.44 -19.69 -0.97
N CYS A 31 18.16 -19.80 -1.35
CA CYS A 31 17.63 -19.31 -2.63
C CYS A 31 16.77 -18.04 -2.47
N HIS A 32 15.99 -17.93 -1.39
CA HIS A 32 15.04 -16.84 -1.15
C HIS A 32 15.52 -15.82 -0.11
N LYS A 33 16.81 -15.49 -0.11
CA LYS A 33 17.43 -14.58 0.86
C LYS A 33 16.67 -13.27 1.05
N GLY A 34 16.16 -12.67 -0.03
CA GLY A 34 15.39 -11.43 0.03
C GLY A 34 14.08 -11.57 0.81
N ALA A 35 13.36 -12.67 0.61
CA ALA A 35 12.11 -12.96 1.32
C ALA A 35 12.38 -13.23 2.81
N SER A 36 13.40 -14.02 3.12
CA SER A 36 13.79 -14.30 4.52
C SER A 36 14.19 -13.04 5.27
N ILE A 37 14.95 -12.14 4.63
CA ILE A 37 15.31 -10.84 5.22
C ILE A 37 14.06 -9.97 5.44
N ALA A 38 13.18 -9.85 4.43
CA ALA A 38 11.98 -9.03 4.54
C ALA A 38 11.05 -9.53 5.67
N LEU A 39 10.87 -10.85 5.78
CA LEU A 39 10.04 -11.48 6.82
C LEU A 39 10.60 -11.23 8.21
N ALA A 40 11.92 -11.36 8.38
CA ALA A 40 12.58 -11.06 9.64
C ALA A 40 12.48 -9.56 10.00
N GLN A 41 12.62 -8.66 9.02
CA GLN A 41 12.57 -7.21 9.22
C GLN A 41 11.19 -6.69 9.63
N GLY A 42 10.12 -7.32 9.14
CA GLY A 42 8.75 -6.88 9.44
C GLY A 42 8.41 -6.94 10.92
N ASN A 43 9.10 -7.76 11.72
CA ASN A 43 8.92 -7.89 13.17
C ASN A 43 7.43 -8.02 13.58
N THR A 44 6.68 -8.82 12.82
CA THR A 44 5.25 -9.11 13.06
C THR A 44 5.08 -10.54 13.56
N ARG A 45 3.84 -10.96 13.86
CA ARG A 45 3.59 -12.38 14.18
C ARG A 45 4.04 -13.32 13.05
N HIS A 46 4.02 -12.86 11.80
CA HIS A 46 4.50 -13.66 10.66
C HIS A 46 6.01 -13.95 10.73
N SER A 47 6.82 -13.08 11.36
CA SER A 47 8.27 -13.32 11.48
C SER A 47 8.62 -14.46 12.44
N SER A 48 7.64 -14.96 13.21
CA SER A 48 7.77 -16.16 14.03
C SER A 48 7.30 -17.45 13.34
N LEU A 49 6.73 -17.34 12.14
CA LEU A 49 6.25 -18.49 11.38
C LEU A 49 7.36 -19.01 10.48
N LYS A 50 7.43 -20.34 10.34
CA LYS A 50 8.29 -20.99 9.35
C LYS A 50 7.77 -20.72 7.94
N CYS A 51 8.66 -20.75 6.95
CA CYS A 51 8.29 -20.63 5.53
C CYS A 51 7.22 -21.66 5.13
N THR A 52 7.36 -22.89 5.63
CA THR A 52 6.46 -24.02 5.35
C THR A 52 5.07 -23.91 6.00
N TYR A 53 4.87 -22.96 6.92
CA TYR A 53 3.53 -22.70 7.48
C TYR A 53 2.60 -22.11 6.41
N CYS A 54 3.14 -21.22 5.57
CA CYS A 54 2.40 -20.58 4.49
C CYS A 54 2.63 -21.29 3.15
N HIS A 55 3.86 -21.73 2.88
CA HIS A 55 4.27 -22.38 1.63
C HIS A 55 4.43 -23.89 1.83
N THR A 56 3.32 -24.62 1.76
CA THR A 56 3.32 -26.09 1.94
C THR A 56 3.89 -26.85 0.73
N THR A 57 3.88 -26.21 -0.43
CA THR A 57 4.52 -26.69 -1.67
C THR A 57 5.42 -25.59 -2.21
N HIS A 58 6.56 -25.96 -2.82
CA HIS A 58 7.44 -24.97 -3.45
C HIS A 58 6.67 -24.15 -4.49
N GLU A 59 6.91 -22.83 -4.55
CA GLU A 59 6.23 -21.86 -5.45
C GLU A 59 4.73 -21.66 -5.22
N GLN A 60 4.08 -22.40 -4.31
CA GLN A 60 2.71 -22.14 -3.92
C GLN A 60 2.58 -20.70 -3.38
N ILE A 61 1.67 -19.92 -3.93
CA ILE A 61 1.27 -18.64 -3.36
C ILE A 61 0.03 -18.86 -2.48
N PRO A 62 0.15 -18.75 -1.15
CA PRO A 62 -0.98 -18.91 -0.24
C PRO A 62 -1.95 -17.73 -0.37
N LYS A 63 -3.24 -17.98 -0.11
CA LYS A 63 -4.22 -16.91 -0.09
C LYS A 63 -4.15 -16.22 1.27
N CYS A 64 -3.97 -14.90 1.27
CA CYS A 64 -4.06 -14.09 2.49
C CYS A 64 -5.39 -14.31 3.22
N THR A 65 -6.46 -14.55 2.44
CA THR A 65 -7.82 -14.76 2.92
C THR A 65 -8.07 -16.09 3.61
N ASP A 66 -7.11 -17.01 3.60
CA ASP A 66 -7.23 -18.25 4.37
C ASP A 66 -7.16 -17.95 5.89
N CYS A 67 -6.55 -16.82 6.27
CA CYS A 67 -6.40 -16.37 7.66
C CYS A 67 -6.92 -14.95 7.93
N HIS A 68 -6.87 -14.05 6.94
CA HIS A 68 -7.21 -12.63 7.10
C HIS A 68 -8.49 -12.25 6.36
N ALA A 69 -9.38 -11.48 7.00
CA ALA A 69 -10.50 -10.87 6.30
C ALA A 69 -10.01 -9.73 5.39
N PRO A 70 -10.51 -9.62 4.14
CA PRO A 70 -10.15 -8.52 3.27
C PRO A 70 -10.82 -7.20 3.74
N HIS A 71 -10.26 -6.05 3.33
CA HIS A 71 -10.84 -4.75 3.66
C HIS A 71 -12.10 -4.43 2.84
N ALA A 72 -12.26 -5.05 1.67
CA ALA A 72 -13.50 -5.05 0.88
C ALA A 72 -13.83 -6.46 0.39
N GLN A 73 -15.12 -6.76 0.20
CA GLN A 73 -15.56 -8.12 -0.18
C GLN A 73 -15.03 -8.58 -1.54
N ASN A 74 -14.72 -7.64 -2.43
CA ASN A 74 -14.25 -7.90 -3.79
C ASN A 74 -12.73 -7.83 -3.93
N MET A 75 -11.97 -7.58 -2.85
CA MET A 75 -10.51 -7.55 -2.93
C MET A 75 -9.96 -8.93 -3.28
N THR A 76 -9.07 -8.93 -4.24
CA THR A 76 -8.31 -10.07 -4.75
C THR A 76 -6.95 -10.16 -4.08
N TYR A 77 -6.20 -11.22 -4.39
CA TYR A 77 -4.81 -11.36 -3.94
C TYR A 77 -3.94 -10.19 -4.43
N ASP A 78 -4.11 -9.77 -5.69
CA ASP A 78 -3.32 -8.69 -6.28
C ASP A 78 -3.57 -7.36 -5.55
N ASP A 79 -4.81 -7.11 -5.13
CA ASP A 79 -5.15 -5.92 -4.34
C ASP A 79 -4.48 -5.96 -2.95
N CYS A 80 -4.37 -7.15 -2.35
CA CYS A 80 -3.66 -7.34 -1.08
C CYS A 80 -2.18 -6.94 -1.22
N ILE A 81 -1.49 -7.49 -2.23
CA ILE A 81 -0.06 -7.25 -2.44
C ILE A 81 0.26 -5.90 -3.08
N GLY A 82 -0.74 -5.23 -3.66
CA GLY A 82 -0.65 -3.85 -4.11
C GLY A 82 -0.38 -2.87 -2.97
N CYS A 83 -0.87 -3.19 -1.76
CA CYS A 83 -0.63 -2.40 -0.54
C CYS A 83 0.35 -3.07 0.43
N HIS A 84 0.27 -4.39 0.61
CA HIS A 84 0.97 -5.15 1.64
C HIS A 84 1.97 -6.14 1.04
N PRO A 85 3.28 -5.90 1.16
CA PRO A 85 4.28 -6.89 0.73
C PRO A 85 4.08 -8.23 1.44
N ALA A 86 4.01 -9.34 0.70
CA ALA A 86 3.67 -10.66 1.27
C ALA A 86 4.61 -11.09 2.41
N HIS A 87 5.91 -10.79 2.29
CA HIS A 87 6.92 -11.08 3.32
C HIS A 87 7.16 -9.92 4.28
N ASN A 88 6.45 -8.79 4.15
CA ASN A 88 6.49 -7.73 5.16
C ASN A 88 5.16 -6.95 5.16
N PRO A 89 4.04 -7.56 5.59
CA PRO A 89 2.72 -6.96 5.39
C PRO A 89 2.49 -5.65 6.17
N VAL A 90 3.32 -5.36 7.19
CA VAL A 90 3.20 -4.10 7.95
C VAL A 90 3.79 -2.90 7.19
N ASP A 91 4.72 -3.15 6.27
CA ASP A 91 5.36 -2.14 5.43
C ASP A 91 4.44 -1.79 4.25
N MET A 92 3.31 -1.15 4.57
CA MET A 92 2.30 -0.75 3.59
C MET A 92 2.91 0.22 2.58
N LYS A 93 2.90 -0.15 1.31
CA LYS A 93 3.44 0.66 0.22
C LYS A 93 2.37 0.85 -0.83
N PHE A 94 2.23 2.08 -1.29
CA PHE A 94 1.32 2.38 -2.38
C PHE A 94 2.07 2.39 -3.70
N SER A 95 1.57 1.64 -4.67
CA SER A 95 1.90 1.93 -6.07
C SER A 95 1.31 3.29 -6.45
N SER A 96 1.97 4.00 -7.37
CA SER A 96 1.45 5.23 -7.98
C SER A 96 0.10 5.02 -8.68
N ASP A 97 -0.23 3.76 -8.97
CA ASP A 97 -1.32 3.38 -9.86
C ASP A 97 -2.49 2.74 -9.09
N ILE A 98 -2.43 2.72 -7.74
CA ILE A 98 -3.50 2.16 -6.91
C ILE A 98 -4.84 2.84 -7.26
N PRO A 99 -5.86 2.05 -7.64
CA PRO A 99 -7.20 2.55 -7.85
C PRO A 99 -7.76 3.24 -6.60
N ARG A 100 -8.39 4.40 -6.79
CA ARG A 100 -9.06 5.11 -5.68
C ARG A 100 -10.17 4.27 -5.03
N GLU A 101 -10.75 3.33 -5.75
CA GLU A 101 -11.74 2.37 -5.26
C GLU A 101 -11.21 1.52 -4.10
N ASP A 102 -9.91 1.19 -4.10
CA ASP A 102 -9.28 0.44 -3.01
C ASP A 102 -9.22 1.27 -1.73
N CYS A 103 -9.00 2.58 -1.86
CA CYS A 103 -9.08 3.52 -0.75
C CYS A 103 -10.54 3.67 -0.27
N ALA A 104 -11.49 3.71 -1.22
CA ALA A 104 -12.91 3.88 -0.95
C ALA A 104 -13.54 2.70 -0.19
N ALA A 105 -12.87 1.55 -0.14
CA ALA A 105 -13.22 0.42 0.73
C ALA A 105 -13.41 0.87 2.19
N CYS A 106 -12.54 1.76 2.67
CA CYS A 106 -12.60 2.35 4.01
C CYS A 106 -13.01 3.84 3.99
N HIS A 107 -12.61 4.58 2.95
CA HIS A 107 -12.80 6.03 2.83
C HIS A 107 -13.94 6.41 1.87
N LYS A 108 -15.07 5.70 1.95
CA LYS A 108 -16.20 5.86 1.02
C LYS A 108 -16.73 7.29 0.93
N GLU A 109 -16.88 7.96 2.07
CA GLU A 109 -17.42 9.33 2.12
C GLU A 109 -16.47 10.32 1.45
N ILE A 110 -15.17 10.19 1.72
CA ILE A 110 -14.12 11.02 1.12
C ILE A 110 -14.03 10.81 -0.40
N ASP A 111 -14.09 9.56 -0.84
CA ASP A 111 -14.11 9.26 -2.27
C ASP A 111 -15.33 9.87 -2.96
N SER A 112 -16.51 9.76 -2.33
CA SER A 112 -17.75 10.34 -2.84
C SER A 112 -17.70 11.86 -2.91
N GLU A 113 -17.10 12.52 -1.93
CA GLU A 113 -16.92 13.97 -1.89
C GLU A 113 -16.03 14.44 -3.05
N LEU A 114 -14.86 13.82 -3.21
CA LEU A 114 -13.93 14.15 -4.31
C LEU A 114 -14.51 13.87 -5.69
N ARG A 115 -15.31 12.80 -5.85
CA ARG A 115 -16.04 12.55 -7.10
C ARG A 115 -17.14 13.56 -7.39
N GLY A 116 -17.73 14.13 -6.35
CA GLY A 116 -18.74 15.19 -6.46
C GLY A 116 -18.17 16.53 -6.90
N SER A 117 -16.85 16.75 -6.73
CA SER A 117 -16.18 17.97 -7.15
C SER A 117 -16.24 18.15 -8.67
N ASN A 118 -16.45 19.39 -9.10
CA ASN A 118 -16.40 19.82 -10.51
C ASN A 118 -15.00 20.31 -10.95
N THR A 119 -13.96 20.10 -10.13
CA THR A 119 -12.58 20.48 -10.48
C THR A 119 -11.80 19.31 -11.04
N LYS A 120 -10.66 19.61 -11.69
CA LYS A 120 -9.73 18.60 -12.23
C LYS A 120 -9.15 17.65 -11.18
N HIS A 121 -9.27 17.96 -9.88
CA HIS A 121 -8.82 17.05 -8.84
C HIS A 121 -9.67 15.78 -8.78
N ASN A 122 -10.91 15.80 -9.29
CA ASN A 122 -11.76 14.60 -9.32
C ASN A 122 -11.18 13.49 -10.23
N ASP A 123 -10.31 13.83 -11.18
CA ASP A 123 -9.67 12.89 -12.11
C ASP A 123 -8.44 12.20 -11.49
N LEU A 124 -7.99 12.64 -10.31
CA LEU A 124 -6.80 12.12 -9.64
C LEU A 124 -7.15 10.90 -8.77
N ASN A 125 -6.25 9.92 -8.73
CA ASN A 125 -6.26 8.87 -7.72
C ASN A 125 -5.79 9.44 -6.37
N CYS A 126 -6.27 8.84 -5.27
CA CYS A 126 -5.92 9.26 -3.91
C CYS A 126 -4.41 9.34 -3.69
N VAL A 127 -3.67 8.38 -4.23
CA VAL A 127 -2.21 8.25 -4.07
C VAL A 127 -1.40 9.37 -4.71
N TYR A 128 -2.01 10.14 -5.64
CA TYR A 128 -1.37 11.32 -6.21
C TYR A 128 -1.09 12.39 -5.15
N CYS A 129 -2.05 12.59 -4.23
CA CYS A 129 -1.92 13.52 -3.11
C CYS A 129 -1.44 12.81 -1.83
N HIS A 130 -1.78 11.53 -1.66
CA HIS A 130 -1.49 10.71 -0.49
C HIS A 130 -0.56 9.53 -0.85
N PRO A 131 0.73 9.78 -1.15
CA PRO A 131 1.67 8.74 -1.56
C PRO A 131 1.92 7.66 -0.49
N GLU A 132 1.61 7.96 0.77
CA GLU A 132 1.73 7.03 1.88
C GLU A 132 0.45 7.04 2.72
N HIS A 133 0.11 5.91 3.32
CA HIS A 133 -1.07 5.84 4.18
C HIS A 133 -0.89 6.73 5.41
N ARG A 134 -1.90 7.54 5.72
CA ARG A 134 -1.90 8.56 6.79
C ARG A 134 -0.98 9.76 6.54
N TYR A 135 -0.39 9.87 5.35
CA TYR A 135 0.26 11.10 4.94
C TYR A 135 -0.78 12.16 4.59
N LEU A 136 -0.54 13.40 5.02
CA LEU A 136 -1.34 14.56 4.65
C LEU A 136 -0.45 15.53 3.86
N PRO A 137 -0.75 15.81 2.58
CA PRO A 137 0.01 16.78 1.81
C PRO A 137 -0.25 18.20 2.32
N THR A 138 0.67 19.11 2.02
CA THR A 138 0.42 20.55 2.17
C THR A 138 -0.03 21.14 0.83
N CYS A 139 -0.83 22.21 0.87
CA CYS A 139 -1.33 22.87 -0.33
C CYS A 139 -0.19 23.42 -1.20
N GLU A 140 0.86 23.95 -0.55
CA GLU A 140 2.00 24.61 -1.18
C GLU A 140 2.87 23.64 -1.99
N SER A 141 2.87 22.35 -1.61
CA SER A 141 3.63 21.31 -2.32
C SER A 141 3.27 21.20 -3.80
N CYS A 142 2.05 21.62 -4.18
CA CYS A 142 1.59 21.67 -5.57
C CYS A 142 1.20 23.09 -6.03
N HIS A 143 0.59 23.90 -5.16
CA HIS A 143 0.06 25.22 -5.53
C HIS A 143 1.00 26.40 -5.27
N GLY A 144 2.10 26.21 -4.52
CA GLY A 144 2.92 27.31 -4.04
C GLY A 144 2.12 28.29 -3.18
N LEU A 145 2.32 29.60 -3.40
CA LEU A 145 1.60 30.67 -2.70
C LEU A 145 0.78 31.52 -3.69
N PRO A 146 -0.44 31.07 -4.06
CA PRO A 146 -1.35 31.88 -4.87
C PRO A 146 -1.70 33.19 -4.13
N HIS A 147 -2.21 34.21 -4.81
CA HIS A 147 -2.62 35.49 -4.18
C HIS A 147 -1.52 36.35 -3.53
N LYS A 148 -0.26 35.91 -3.46
CA LYS A 148 0.85 36.71 -2.88
C LYS A 148 0.97 38.11 -3.50
N ASN A 149 0.67 38.26 -4.79
CA ASN A 149 0.77 39.55 -5.49
C ASN A 149 -0.51 40.41 -5.43
N VAL A 150 -1.55 39.92 -4.75
CA VAL A 150 -2.88 40.56 -4.68
C VAL A 150 -3.27 40.66 -3.20
N TYR A 151 -2.96 41.81 -2.59
CA TYR A 151 -3.25 42.14 -1.18
C TYR A 151 -2.50 41.33 -0.09
N ASP A 152 -1.48 40.54 -0.48
CA ASP A 152 -0.66 39.71 0.42
C ASP A 152 -1.46 38.95 1.49
N VAL A 153 -2.52 38.28 1.03
CA VAL A 153 -3.55 37.63 1.85
C VAL A 153 -2.97 36.63 2.86
N HIS A 154 -1.77 36.11 2.61
CA HIS A 154 -1.10 35.14 3.47
C HIS A 154 -0.43 35.75 4.71
N GLU A 155 -0.24 37.08 4.77
CA GLU A 155 0.20 37.72 6.03
C GLU A 155 -0.92 37.69 7.07
N ASP A 156 -2.15 38.00 6.66
CA ASP A 156 -3.32 38.01 7.53
C ASP A 156 -3.94 36.62 7.71
N TYR A 157 -3.81 35.73 6.72
CA TYR A 157 -4.39 34.39 6.67
C TYR A 157 -3.34 33.35 6.26
N PRO A 158 -2.47 32.94 7.19
CA PRO A 158 -1.35 32.05 6.88
C PRO A 158 -1.78 30.62 6.55
N ASP A 159 -2.96 30.17 7.00
CA ASP A 159 -3.45 28.82 6.77
C ASP A 159 -4.44 28.81 5.59
N CYS A 160 -4.12 28.06 4.53
CA CYS A 160 -4.99 27.97 3.35
C CYS A 160 -6.42 27.57 3.71
N SER A 161 -6.59 26.71 4.73
CA SER A 161 -7.87 26.18 5.20
C SER A 161 -8.77 27.23 5.87
N GLN A 162 -8.29 28.44 6.17
CA GLN A 162 -9.13 29.54 6.63
C GLN A 162 -10.14 29.98 5.57
N CYS A 163 -9.80 29.74 4.30
CA CYS A 163 -10.62 30.06 3.14
C CYS A 163 -10.93 28.80 2.32
N HIS A 164 -9.95 27.90 2.15
CA HIS A 164 -10.04 26.63 1.42
C HIS A 164 -10.36 25.46 2.36
N ILE A 165 -11.59 25.47 2.89
CA ILE A 165 -12.01 24.63 4.03
C ILE A 165 -12.20 23.14 3.73
N ALA A 166 -12.27 22.72 2.46
CA ALA A 166 -12.57 21.35 2.09
C ALA A 166 -11.66 20.84 0.96
N PRO A 167 -10.52 20.18 1.29
CA PRO A 167 -9.54 19.70 0.32
C PRO A 167 -10.08 18.61 -0.62
N HIS A 168 -11.05 17.81 -0.17
CA HIS A 168 -11.73 16.80 -0.98
C HIS A 168 -13.01 17.32 -1.63
N ASP A 169 -13.56 18.43 -1.13
CA ASP A 169 -14.65 19.17 -1.77
C ASP A 169 -14.12 20.45 -2.39
N VAL A 170 -13.09 20.30 -3.23
CA VAL A 170 -12.51 21.41 -3.99
C VAL A 170 -13.54 21.90 -5.01
N HIS A 171 -14.53 22.65 -4.57
CA HIS A 171 -15.40 23.47 -5.39
C HIS A 171 -14.70 24.79 -5.70
N ASN A 172 -15.10 25.45 -6.79
CA ASN A 172 -14.77 26.87 -6.94
C ASN A 172 -15.32 27.59 -5.71
N ILE A 173 -14.44 28.08 -4.84
CA ILE A 173 -14.81 28.95 -3.74
C ILE A 173 -15.23 30.26 -4.38
N VAL A 174 -16.51 30.35 -4.72
CA VAL A 174 -17.10 31.57 -5.23
C VAL A 174 -17.24 32.49 -4.01
N PHE A 175 -16.23 33.32 -3.77
CA PHE A 175 -16.40 34.49 -2.92
C PHE A 175 -17.35 35.45 -3.64
N THR A 176 -18.66 35.21 -3.57
CA THR A 176 -19.62 36.24 -3.94
C THR A 176 -19.49 37.34 -2.89
N ARG A 177 -18.78 38.42 -3.21
CA ARG A 177 -18.94 39.68 -2.51
C ARG A 177 -20.43 40.03 -2.59
N ARG A 178 -21.13 40.02 -1.46
CA ARG A 178 -22.33 40.85 -1.29
C ARG A 178 -21.89 42.30 -1.15
#